data_AF-A0A743PGK5-F1
#
_entry.id   AF-A0A743PGK5-F1
#
_cell.length_a   1.000
_cell.length_b   1.000
_cell.length_c   1.000
_cell.angle_alpha   90.00
_cell.angle_beta   90.00
_cell.angle_gamma   90.00
#
_symmetry.space_group_name_H-M   'P 1'
#
loop_
_entity.id
_entity.type
_entity.pdbx_description
1 polymer ?
#
loop_
_entity_poly.entity_id
_entity_poly.type
_entity_poly.pdbx_seq_one_letter_code
_entity_poly.pdbx_strand_id
1 'polypeptide(L)' 'MSFNEYEAFAVTVGEVLQELTVEAIAKRNESVGSDRENFDAGYLSAFHRIITLIQQQADLFDIPLEKICMDTIKESDLI' A
#
# COMPACT_ATOMS: atom_id res chain seq x y z
N MET A 1 11.05 26.08 -10.86
CA MET A 1 11.05 24.89 -9.97
C MET A 1 11.62 23.76 -10.81
N SER A 2 12.77 23.17 -10.43
CA SER A 2 13.30 22.01 -11.13
C SER A 2 12.47 20.79 -10.78
N PHE A 3 12.15 19.95 -11.76
CA PHE A 3 11.52 18.66 -11.50
C PHE A 3 12.45 17.81 -10.63
N ASN A 4 11.93 17.28 -9.52
CA ASN A 4 12.63 16.30 -8.71
C ASN A 4 12.06 14.91 -9.06
N GLU A 5 12.81 14.16 -9.86
CA GLU A 5 12.37 12.85 -10.36
C GLU A 5 12.21 11.80 -9.26
N TYR A 6 12.99 11.90 -8.18
CA TYR A 6 12.91 10.96 -7.05
C TYR A 6 11.66 11.21 -6.20
N GLU A 7 11.33 12.48 -5.95
CA GLU A 7 10.07 12.84 -5.28
C GLU A 7 8.87 12.39 -6.11
N ALA A 8 8.87 12.71 -7.41
CA ALA A 8 7.79 12.30 -8.31
C ALA A 8 7.64 10.77 -8.37
N PHE A 9 8.75 10.03 -8.40
CA PHE A 9 8.73 8.57 -8.34
C PHE A 9 8.14 8.07 -7.02
N ALA A 10 8.56 8.60 -5.88
CA ALA A 10 8.07 8.17 -4.57
C ALA A 10 6.56 8.41 -4.43
N VAL A 11 6.06 9.57 -4.86
CA VAL A 11 4.62 9.88 -4.84
C VAL A 11 3.84 8.93 -5.74
N THR A 12 4.25 8.79 -7.00
CA THR A 12 3.49 7.95 -7.96
C THR A 12 3.53 6.47 -7.60
N VAL A 13 4.61 5.97 -7.00
CA VAL A 13 4.66 4.61 -6.46
C VAL A 13 3.69 4.44 -5.28
N GLY A 14 3.62 5.42 -4.38
CA GLY A 14 2.67 5.42 -3.27
C GLY A 14 1.22 5.38 -3.75
N GLU A 15 0.87 6.23 -4.72
CA GLU A 15 -0.46 6.26 -5.36
C GLU A 15 -0.84 4.89 -5.94
N VAL A 16 0.05 4.30 -6.74
CA VAL A 16 -0.22 3.00 -7.39
C VAL A 16 -0.32 1.87 -6.35
N LEU A 17 0.54 1.87 -5.32
CA LEU A 17 0.45 0.88 -4.24
C LEU A 17 -0.87 0.99 -3.48
N GLN A 18 -1.35 2.22 -3.27
CA GLN A 18 -2.63 2.45 -2.63
C GLN A 18 -3.77 1.86 -3.45
N GLU A 19 -3.84 2.18 -4.75
CA GLU A 19 -4.87 1.66 -5.65
C GLU A 19 -4.89 0.13 -5.69
N LEU A 20 -3.72 -0.48 -5.86
CA LEU A 20 -3.57 -1.94 -5.90
C LEU A 20 -3.99 -2.60 -4.58
N THR A 21 -3.72 -1.96 -3.46
CA THR A 21 -4.08 -2.49 -2.15
C THR A 21 -5.58 -2.42 -1.91
N VAL A 22 -6.23 -1.33 -2.31
CA VAL A 22 -7.70 -1.21 -2.27
C VAL A 22 -8.35 -2.31 -3.13
N GLU A 23 -7.81 -2.56 -4.32
CA GLU A 23 -8.28 -3.64 -5.18
C GLU A 23 -8.06 -5.03 -4.53
N ALA A 24 -6.91 -5.24 -3.88
CA ALA A 24 -6.62 -6.49 -3.17
C ALA A 24 -7.57 -6.74 -2.00
N ILE A 25 -7.92 -5.69 -1.23
CA ILE A 25 -8.92 -5.76 -0.14
C ILE A 25 -10.27 -6.18 -0.71
N ALA A 26 -10.72 -5.54 -1.81
CA ALA A 26 -11.98 -5.89 -2.47
C ALA A 26 -12.00 -7.36 -2.92
N LYS A 27 -10.95 -7.81 -3.61
CA LYS A 27 -10.81 -9.20 -4.08
C LYS A 27 -10.82 -10.21 -2.93
N ARG A 28 -10.09 -9.94 -1.84
CA ARG A 28 -10.09 -10.80 -0.65
C ARG A 28 -11.48 -10.92 -0.05
N ASN A 29 -12.23 -9.81 0.03
CA ASN A 29 -13.58 -9.83 0.60
C ASN A 29 -14.58 -10.56 -0.30
N GLU A 30 -14.43 -10.46 -1.62
CA GLU A 30 -15.24 -11.21 -2.60
C GLU A 30 -14.95 -12.72 -2.61
N SER A 31 -13.73 -13.12 -2.26
CA SER A 31 -13.30 -14.52 -2.33
C SER A 31 -13.52 -15.34 -1.05
N VAL A 32 -14.06 -14.74 0.02
CA VAL A 32 -14.38 -15.44 1.28
C VAL A 32 -15.33 -16.62 1.01
N GLY A 33 -14.94 -17.82 1.45
CA GLY A 33 -15.68 -19.06 1.24
C GLY A 33 -15.50 -19.68 -0.15
N SER A 34 -14.61 -19.13 -0.99
CA SER A 34 -14.27 -19.68 -2.31
C SER A 34 -12.91 -20.35 -2.33
N ASP A 35 -12.62 -21.12 -3.38
CA ASP A 35 -11.30 -21.75 -3.60
C ASP A 35 -10.16 -20.71 -3.73
N ARG A 36 -10.49 -19.43 -3.95
CA ARG A 36 -9.51 -18.35 -4.10
C ARG A 36 -9.16 -17.64 -2.79
N GLU A 37 -9.90 -17.89 -1.70
CA GLU A 37 -9.75 -17.17 -0.42
C GLU A 37 -8.29 -17.12 0.04
N ASN A 38 -7.61 -18.27 0.05
CA ASN A 38 -6.21 -18.37 0.49
C ASN A 38 -5.25 -17.57 -0.42
N PHE A 39 -5.51 -17.56 -1.73
CA PHE A 39 -4.67 -16.84 -2.68
C PHE A 39 -4.86 -15.33 -2.51
N ASP A 40 -6.09 -14.85 -2.50
CA ASP A 40 -6.37 -13.40 -2.42
C ASP A 40 -6.00 -12.86 -1.02
N ALA A 41 -6.13 -13.66 0.05
CA ALA A 41 -5.61 -13.31 1.38
C ALA A 41 -4.06 -13.23 1.41
N GLY A 42 -3.37 -14.16 0.75
CA GLY A 42 -1.91 -14.11 0.60
C GLY A 42 -1.46 -12.91 -0.24
N TYR A 43 -2.22 -12.56 -1.27
CA TYR A 43 -1.98 -11.39 -2.11
C TYR A 43 -2.12 -10.08 -1.31
N LEU A 44 -3.18 -9.93 -0.52
CA LEU A 44 -3.34 -8.78 0.39
C LEU A 44 -2.21 -8.71 1.42
N SER A 45 -1.79 -9.85 1.97
CA SER A 45 -0.67 -9.92 2.93
C SER A 45 0.65 -9.41 2.35
N ALA A 46 0.88 -9.57 1.04
CA ALA A 46 2.05 -9.04 0.37
C ALA A 46 2.05 -7.50 0.35
N PHE A 47 0.90 -6.88 0.08
CA PHE A 47 0.75 -5.43 0.17
C PHE A 47 0.97 -4.92 1.58
N HIS A 48 0.40 -5.60 2.59
CA HIS A 48 0.64 -5.26 3.98
C HIS A 48 2.14 -5.16 4.29
N ARG A 49 2.92 -6.17 3.90
CA ARG A 49 4.36 -6.18 4.14
C ARG A 49 5.11 -5.04 3.45
N ILE A 50 4.74 -4.70 2.22
CA ILE A 50 5.38 -3.61 1.45
C ILE A 50 5.01 -2.25 2.05
N ILE A 51 3.72 -2.03 2.37
CA ILE A 51 3.22 -0.79 2.95
C ILE A 51 3.88 -0.53 4.30
N THR A 52 3.93 -1.52 5.18
CA THR A 52 4.61 -1.39 6.49
C THR A 52 6.09 -1.02 6.30
N LEU A 53 6.78 -1.65 5.34
CA LEU A 53 8.17 -1.33 5.06
C LEU A 53 8.34 0.13 4.62
N ILE A 54 7.49 0.62 3.72
CA ILE A 54 7.52 2.00 3.23
C ILE A 54 7.23 2.99 4.37
N GLN A 55 6.22 2.73 5.19
CA GLN A 55 5.89 3.58 6.33
C GLN A 55 7.05 3.65 7.34
N GLN A 56 7.73 2.53 7.60
CA GLN A 56 8.94 2.49 8.44
C GLN A 56 10.10 3.27 7.82
N GLN A 57 10.29 3.20 6.49
CA GLN A 57 11.31 4.02 5.82
C GLN A 57 10.95 5.51 5.90
N ALA A 58 9.68 5.87 5.70
CA ALA A 58 9.23 7.25 5.81
C ALA A 58 9.50 7.82 7.20
N ASP A 59 9.22 7.06 8.26
CA ASP A 59 9.54 7.41 9.65
C ASP A 59 11.05 7.62 9.85
N LEU A 60 11.90 6.74 9.34
CA LEU A 60 13.37 6.85 9.43
C LEU A 60 13.93 8.13 8.78
N PHE A 61 13.25 8.68 7.78
CA PHE A 61 13.66 9.88 7.05
C PHE A 61 12.84 11.12 7.42
N ASP A 62 12.00 11.05 8.46
CA ASP A 62 11.06 12.11 8.85
C ASP A 62 10.18 12.61 7.68
N ILE A 63 9.76 11.69 6.79
CA ILE A 63 8.89 11.96 5.65
C ILE A 63 7.43 11.80 6.09
N PRO A 64 6.60 12.86 6.06
CA PRO A 64 5.17 12.75 6.31
C PRO A 64 4.51 11.84 5.27
N LEU A 65 3.66 10.90 5.72
CA LEU A 65 3.01 9.92 4.84
C LEU A 65 2.11 10.56 3.78
N GLU A 66 1.51 11.72 4.08
CA GLU A 66 0.66 12.45 3.13
C GLU A 66 1.46 12.94 1.91
N LYS A 67 2.78 13.14 2.06
CA LYS A 67 3.65 13.56 0.95
C LYS A 67 3.97 12.44 -0.03
N ILE A 68 3.75 11.19 0.35
CA ILE A 68 4.02 10.01 -0.47
C ILE A 68 2.76 9.16 -0.67
N CYS A 69 1.57 9.71 -0.41
CA CYS A 69 0.28 9.04 -0.60
C CYS A 69 0.12 7.73 0.20
N MET A 70 0.69 7.68 1.41
CA MET A 70 0.69 6.50 2.29
C MET A 70 -0.13 6.68 3.59
N ASP A 71 -0.90 7.76 3.71
CA ASP A 71 -1.71 8.13 4.88
C ASP A 71 -3.14 7.53 4.87
N THR A 72 -3.56 7.03 3.72
CA THR A 72 -4.92 6.60 3.40
C THR A 72 -5.22 5.15 3.77
N ILE A 73 -4.19 4.28 3.79
CA ILE A 73 -4.30 2.88 4.18
C ILE A 73 -3.74 2.74 5.58
N LYS A 74 -4.63 2.39 6.52
CA LYS A 74 -4.23 2.08 7.89
C LYS A 74 -3.86 0.61 7.98
N GLU A 75 -3.01 0.30 8.94
CA GLU A 75 -2.67 -1.10 9.26
C GLU A 75 -3.93 -1.94 9.49
N SER A 76 -4.97 -1.36 10.11
CA SER A 76 -6.26 -2.00 10.33
C SER A 76 -7.02 -2.41 9.06
N ASP A 77 -6.73 -1.78 7.92
CA ASP A 77 -7.41 -2.08 6.65
C ASP A 77 -6.83 -3.34 5.98
N LEU A 78 -5.75 -3.90 6.57
CA LEU A 78 -4.92 -4.95 6.01
C LEU A 78 -4.96 -6.26 6.83
N ILE A 79 -5.80 -6.33 7.87
CA ILE A 79 -5.94 -7.45 8.82
C ILE A 79 -7.35 -8.05 8.77
#